data_AF-A0A943GCE6-F1
#
_entry.id   AF-A0A943GCE6-F1
#
_cell.length_a   1.000
_cell.length_b   1.000
_cell.length_c   1.000
_cell.angle_alpha   90.00
_cell.angle_beta   90.00
_cell.angle_gamma   90.00
#
_symmetry.space_group_name_H-M   'P 1'
#
loop_
_entity.id
_entity.type
_entity.pdbx_description
1 polymer ?
#
loop_
_entity_poly.entity_id
_entity_poly.type
_entity_poly.pdbx_seq_one_letter_code
_entity_poly.pdbx_strand_id
1 'polypeptide(L)'
;MKVEKKQPIAFNHVLHVQDQGMTCEQCHFLREDGTFSGLPTTAACAECHSEVLGSDPEEALFVQNYVQTGREIQGEWLVYQKQPDNVFFSHAAHLGDLDTAASTAEVCSRCHLDVSAMTTPPVYKENRLSGYSQNTMLMWDCERCHAETKLRDPQTHASNACFVCHK
;
A
#
# COMPACT_ATOMS: atom_id res chain seq x y z
N MET A 1 -3.77 13.87 19.95
CA MET A 1 -3.47 14.97 19.00
C MET A 1 -3.09 14.35 17.66
N LYS A 2 -3.96 14.47 16.63
CA LYS A 2 -3.71 13.94 15.28
C LYS A 2 -3.45 15.10 14.31
N VAL A 3 -2.59 14.90 13.31
CA VAL A 3 -2.40 15.83 12.18
C VAL A 3 -3.03 15.22 10.94
N GLU A 4 -3.68 16.05 10.14
CA GLU A 4 -4.30 15.65 8.89
C GLU A 4 -3.47 16.17 7.71
N LYS A 5 -3.26 15.31 6.70
CA LYS A 5 -2.52 15.61 5.48
C LYS A 5 -3.26 15.01 4.28
N LYS A 6 -3.05 15.58 3.10
CA LYS A 6 -3.52 15.02 1.83
C LYS A 6 -2.36 14.34 1.11
N GLN A 7 -2.69 13.38 0.24
CA GLN A 7 -1.70 12.81 -0.68
C GLN A 7 -1.16 13.90 -1.62
N PRO A 8 0.07 13.75 -2.15
CA PRO A 8 0.65 14.70 -3.09
C PRO A 8 -0.18 14.85 -4.37
N ILE A 9 -0.84 13.78 -4.81
CA ILE A 9 -1.78 13.73 -5.93
C ILE A 9 -3.00 12.89 -5.51
N ALA A 10 -4.20 13.31 -5.89
CA ALA A 10 -5.43 12.56 -5.63
C ALA A 10 -5.63 11.40 -6.62
N PHE A 11 -4.81 10.36 -6.48
CA PHE A 11 -4.82 9.20 -7.35
C PHE A 11 -6.14 8.40 -7.32
N ASN A 12 -6.66 8.05 -8.49
CA ASN A 12 -7.90 7.30 -8.67
C ASN A 12 -7.61 5.80 -8.93
N HIS A 13 -7.73 4.95 -7.91
CA HIS A 13 -7.46 3.52 -8.04
C HIS A 13 -8.52 2.79 -8.88
N VAL A 14 -9.78 3.22 -8.83
CA VAL A 14 -10.87 2.61 -9.61
C VAL A 14 -10.57 2.69 -11.11
N LEU A 15 -10.16 3.88 -11.57
CA LEU A 15 -9.80 4.09 -12.98
C LEU A 15 -8.66 3.15 -13.41
N HIS A 16 -7.60 3.05 -12.61
CA HIS A 16 -6.41 2.27 -13.00
C HIS A 16 -6.66 0.75 -12.89
N VAL A 17 -7.30 0.29 -11.82
CA VAL A 17 -7.50 -1.15 -11.56
C VAL A 17 -8.69 -1.70 -12.33
N GLN A 18 -9.84 -1.01 -12.31
CA GLN A 18 -11.08 -1.53 -12.89
C GLN A 18 -11.21 -1.16 -14.37
N ASP A 19 -10.96 0.11 -14.74
CA ASP A 19 -11.18 0.56 -16.11
C ASP A 19 -9.98 0.26 -17.03
N GLN A 20 -8.75 0.35 -16.52
CA GLN A 20 -7.52 0.05 -17.28
C GLN A 20 -6.96 -1.36 -17.04
N GLY A 21 -7.52 -2.12 -16.09
CA GLY A 21 -7.13 -3.51 -15.84
C GLY A 21 -5.74 -3.68 -15.24
N MET A 22 -5.20 -2.66 -14.56
CA MET A 22 -3.88 -2.73 -13.93
C MET A 22 -3.91 -3.62 -12.68
N THR A 23 -2.81 -4.32 -12.42
CA THR A 23 -2.62 -5.13 -11.21
C THR A 23 -1.90 -4.33 -10.12
N CYS A 24 -2.08 -4.74 -8.85
CA CYS A 24 -1.47 -4.04 -7.72
C CYS A 24 0.06 -4.01 -7.79
N GLU A 25 0.67 -5.08 -8.28
CA GLU A 25 2.13 -5.30 -8.35
C GLU A 25 2.82 -4.40 -9.38
N GLN A 26 2.07 -3.84 -10.34
CA GLN A 26 2.63 -2.91 -11.33
C GLN A 26 3.08 -1.59 -10.68
N CYS A 27 2.48 -1.20 -9.54
CA CYS A 27 2.80 0.05 -8.86
C CYS A 27 3.30 -0.16 -7.41
N HIS A 28 2.94 -1.26 -6.77
CA HIS A 28 3.34 -1.56 -5.39
C HIS A 28 4.48 -2.58 -5.36
N PHE A 29 5.69 -2.08 -5.08
CA PHE A 29 6.90 -2.88 -5.22
C PHE A 29 7.25 -3.60 -3.92
N LEU A 30 7.64 -4.87 -4.04
CA LEU A 30 8.13 -5.71 -2.96
C LEU A 30 9.58 -6.11 -3.24
N ARG A 31 10.38 -6.29 -2.18
CA ARG A 31 11.71 -6.91 -2.28
C ARG A 31 11.58 -8.43 -2.36
N GLU A 32 12.68 -9.10 -2.68
CA GLU A 32 12.75 -10.56 -2.79
C GLU A 32 12.30 -11.28 -1.51
N ASP A 33 12.59 -10.70 -0.34
CA ASP A 33 12.15 -11.21 0.97
C ASP A 33 10.68 -10.88 1.31
N GLY A 34 9.95 -10.24 0.39
CA GLY A 34 8.57 -9.80 0.55
C GLY A 34 8.39 -8.50 1.34
N THR A 35 9.46 -7.86 1.81
CA THR A 35 9.35 -6.56 2.47
C THR A 35 8.92 -5.47 1.48
N PHE A 36 8.15 -4.49 1.95
CA PHE A 36 7.70 -3.39 1.10
C PHE A 36 8.88 -2.55 0.60
N SER A 37 9.02 -2.44 -0.72
CA SER A 37 10.11 -1.69 -1.36
C SER A 37 9.73 -0.22 -1.56
N GLY A 38 8.48 0.06 -1.93
CA GLY A 38 8.01 1.42 -2.09
C GLY A 38 6.72 1.56 -2.90
N LEU A 39 6.22 2.78 -2.92
CA LEU A 39 5.11 3.24 -3.75
C LEU A 39 5.62 3.57 -5.18
N PRO A 40 4.75 3.82 -6.17
CA PRO A 40 5.18 4.06 -7.55
C PRO A 40 6.09 5.29 -7.65
N THR A 41 7.06 5.20 -8.55
CA THR A 41 7.97 6.29 -8.91
C THR A 41 7.34 7.19 -9.96
N THR A 42 7.88 8.41 -10.11
CA THR A 42 7.48 9.31 -11.20
C THR A 42 7.70 8.63 -12.56
N ALA A 43 8.78 7.86 -12.71
CA ALA A 43 9.10 7.15 -13.94
C ALA A 43 8.04 6.07 -14.28
N ALA A 44 7.60 5.28 -13.30
CA ALA A 44 6.56 4.28 -13.51
C ALA A 44 5.23 4.92 -13.96
N CYS A 45 4.85 6.04 -13.35
CA CYS A 45 3.67 6.79 -13.78
C CYS A 45 3.85 7.40 -15.19
N ALA A 46 5.06 7.87 -15.51
CA ALA A 46 5.38 8.53 -16.78
C ALA A 46 5.47 7.55 -17.97
N GLU A 47 5.42 6.23 -17.75
CA GLU A 47 5.30 5.25 -18.84
C GLU A 47 4.02 5.48 -19.67
N CYS A 48 2.93 5.89 -19.00
CA CYS A 48 1.68 6.29 -19.64
C CYS A 48 1.48 7.81 -19.61
N HIS A 49 1.79 8.47 -18.48
CA HIS A 49 1.55 9.90 -18.28
C HIS A 49 2.78 10.75 -18.62
N SER A 50 3.48 10.46 -19.73
CA SER A 50 4.57 11.32 -20.23
C SER A 50 4.07 12.71 -20.64
N GLU A 51 2.78 12.78 -20.97
CA GLU A 51 2.00 13.99 -21.21
C GLU A 51 0.62 13.84 -20.56
N VAL A 52 -0.16 14.93 -20.54
CA VAL A 52 -1.52 14.90 -20.00
C VAL A 52 -2.43 14.21 -21.03
N LEU A 53 -2.98 13.05 -20.67
CA LEU A 53 -3.83 12.24 -21.54
C LEU A 53 -5.30 12.68 -21.50
N GLY A 54 -5.76 13.16 -20.34
CA GLY A 54 -7.14 13.51 -20.09
C GLY A 54 -7.38 14.99 -19.80
N SER A 55 -8.52 15.27 -19.16
CA SER A 55 -8.91 16.60 -18.69
C SER A 55 -8.90 16.70 -17.16
N ASP A 56 -8.36 15.70 -16.47
CA ASP A 56 -8.32 15.69 -15.01
C ASP A 56 -7.24 16.69 -14.52
N PRO A 57 -7.61 17.65 -13.64
CA PRO A 57 -6.66 18.63 -13.15
C PRO A 57 -5.54 18.01 -12.29
N GLU A 58 -5.78 16.90 -11.59
CA GLU A 58 -4.76 16.21 -10.79
C GLU A 58 -3.71 15.54 -11.69
N GLU A 59 -4.12 15.00 -12.84
CA GLU A 59 -3.18 14.50 -13.86
C GLU A 59 -2.31 15.64 -14.39
N ALA A 60 -2.92 16.77 -14.75
CA ALA A 60 -2.18 17.93 -15.23
C ALA A 60 -1.17 18.44 -14.20
N LEU A 61 -1.55 18.46 -12.92
CA LEU A 61 -0.66 18.80 -11.81
C LEU A 61 0.48 17.80 -11.65
N PHE A 62 0.21 16.49 -11.80
CA PHE A 62 1.24 15.46 -11.75
C PHE A 62 2.29 15.67 -12.85
N VAL A 63 1.83 15.79 -14.11
CA VAL A 63 2.74 15.93 -15.26
C VAL A 63 3.58 17.20 -15.14
N GLN A 64 2.97 18.34 -14.81
CA GLN A 64 3.68 19.61 -14.69
C GLN A 64 4.70 19.63 -13.54
N ASN A 65 4.33 19.08 -12.38
CA ASN A 65 5.17 19.21 -11.18
C ASN A 65 6.21 18.11 -11.02
N TYR A 66 5.99 16.92 -11.59
CA TYR A 66 6.87 15.76 -11.40
C TYR A 66 7.53 15.32 -12.71
N VAL A 67 6.74 15.07 -13.76
CA VAL A 67 7.27 14.56 -15.04
C VAL A 67 8.15 15.59 -15.73
N GLN A 68 7.66 16.82 -15.90
CA GLN A 68 8.40 17.88 -16.62
C GLN A 68 9.61 18.40 -15.83
N THR A 69 9.56 18.37 -14.51
CA THR A 69 10.64 18.87 -13.65
C THR A 69 11.68 17.79 -13.33
N GLY A 70 11.35 16.51 -13.57
CA GLY A 70 12.14 15.37 -13.12
C GLY A 70 12.11 15.13 -11.60
N ARG A 71 11.15 15.72 -10.88
CA ARG A 71 10.98 15.51 -9.44
C ARG A 71 10.38 14.14 -9.15
N GLU A 72 10.92 13.46 -8.13
CA GLU A 72 10.46 12.14 -7.72
C GLU A 72 9.29 12.22 -6.73
N ILE A 73 8.16 11.57 -7.05
CA ILE A 73 6.97 11.50 -6.19
C ILE A 73 7.05 10.39 -5.14
N GLN A 74 7.86 9.34 -5.35
CA GLN A 74 7.91 8.16 -4.50
C GLN A 74 8.09 8.48 -3.01
N GLY A 75 8.93 9.48 -2.70
CA GLY A 75 9.22 9.92 -1.32
C GLY A 75 8.17 10.85 -0.70
N GLU A 76 7.20 11.32 -1.48
CA GLU A 76 6.18 12.28 -1.04
C GLU A 76 4.85 11.62 -0.70
N TRP A 77 4.66 10.38 -1.15
CA TRP A 77 3.48 9.62 -0.80
C TRP A 77 3.36 9.36 0.70
N LEU A 78 2.14 9.50 1.22
CA LEU A 78 1.84 9.21 2.61
C LEU A 78 1.37 7.77 2.76
N VAL A 79 2.20 6.92 3.36
CA VAL A 79 1.91 5.50 3.55
C VAL A 79 0.95 5.28 4.72
N TYR A 80 -0.26 4.78 4.44
CA TYR A 80 -1.29 4.54 5.46
C TYR A 80 -0.94 3.42 6.44
N GLN A 81 -0.20 2.40 6.02
CA GLN A 81 0.15 1.26 6.85
C GLN A 81 1.66 1.07 6.84
N LYS A 82 2.30 1.47 7.93
CA LYS A 82 3.72 1.30 8.17
C LYS A 82 3.92 0.71 9.55
N GLN A 83 4.51 -0.48 9.63
CA GLN A 83 4.84 -1.11 10.90
C GLN A 83 6.03 -0.42 11.58
N PRO A 84 6.16 -0.52 12.92
CA PRO A 84 7.34 -0.05 13.63
C PRO A 84 8.63 -0.73 13.17
N ASP A 85 9.77 -0.05 13.34
CA ASP A 85 11.05 -0.51 12.81
C ASP A 85 11.55 -1.82 13.46
N ASN A 86 11.05 -2.14 14.66
CA ASN A 86 11.31 -3.39 15.37
C ASN A 86 10.32 -4.51 14.99
N VAL A 87 9.55 -4.35 13.91
CA VAL A 87 8.62 -5.35 13.37
C VAL A 87 9.03 -5.69 11.95
N PHE A 88 9.32 -6.96 11.72
CA PHE A 88 9.52 -7.52 10.39
C PHE A 88 8.20 -8.04 9.85
N PHE A 89 7.82 -7.56 8.66
CA PHE A 89 6.63 -8.01 7.93
C PHE A 89 7.00 -8.31 6.48
N SER A 90 6.60 -9.49 5.99
CA SER A 90 6.84 -9.94 4.61
C SER A 90 5.52 -10.22 3.91
N HIS A 91 5.23 -9.49 2.84
CA HIS A 91 4.07 -9.75 1.98
C HIS A 91 4.16 -11.14 1.33
N ALA A 92 5.36 -11.60 0.97
CA ALA A 92 5.55 -12.93 0.39
C ALA A 92 5.06 -14.05 1.32
N ALA A 93 5.19 -13.88 2.63
CA ALA A 93 4.66 -14.83 3.61
C ALA A 93 3.13 -14.78 3.78
N HIS A 94 2.48 -13.69 3.37
CA HIS A 94 1.04 -13.46 3.60
C HIS A 94 0.18 -13.51 2.33
N LEU A 95 0.77 -13.32 1.15
CA LEU A 95 0.03 -13.34 -0.12
C LEU A 95 -0.37 -14.76 -0.53
N GLY A 96 0.29 -15.80 -0.02
CA GLY A 96 -0.06 -17.22 -0.22
C GLY A 96 -0.20 -17.62 -1.71
N ASP A 97 -0.89 -18.73 -1.97
CA ASP A 97 -1.38 -19.04 -3.32
C ASP A 97 -2.56 -18.12 -3.64
N LEU A 98 -2.24 -17.04 -4.35
CA LEU A 98 -3.22 -16.10 -4.94
C LEU A 98 -4.29 -16.81 -5.79
N ASP A 99 -4.02 -18.05 -6.22
CA ASP A 99 -4.94 -18.94 -6.97
C ASP A 99 -6.26 -19.24 -6.26
N THR A 100 -6.34 -19.09 -4.93
CA THR A 100 -7.58 -19.35 -4.16
C THR A 100 -8.42 -18.11 -3.88
N ALA A 101 -7.88 -16.91 -4.12
CA ALA A 101 -8.60 -15.67 -3.95
C ALA A 101 -9.37 -15.30 -5.23
N ALA A 102 -10.57 -14.72 -5.11
CA ALA A 102 -11.32 -14.30 -6.28
C ALA A 102 -10.60 -13.14 -7.02
N SER A 103 -9.78 -12.36 -6.32
CA SER A 103 -8.89 -11.34 -6.89
C SER A 103 -7.78 -10.92 -5.92
N THR A 104 -6.67 -10.35 -6.43
CA THR A 104 -5.63 -9.70 -5.62
C THR A 104 -6.19 -8.58 -4.73
N ALA A 105 -7.18 -7.84 -5.21
CA ALA A 105 -7.84 -6.78 -4.45
C ALA A 105 -8.55 -7.32 -3.19
N GLU A 106 -9.17 -8.49 -3.27
CA GLU A 106 -9.79 -9.15 -2.12
C GLU A 106 -8.75 -9.53 -1.06
N VAL A 107 -7.58 -10.05 -1.46
CA VAL A 107 -6.51 -10.40 -0.53
C VAL A 107 -5.96 -9.15 0.15
N CYS A 108 -5.65 -8.12 -0.63
CA CYS A 108 -5.08 -6.87 -0.13
C CYS A 108 -6.02 -6.15 0.85
N SER A 109 -7.33 -6.14 0.58
CA SER A 109 -8.33 -5.44 1.42
C SER A 109 -8.61 -6.14 2.76
N ARG A 110 -8.10 -7.36 2.99
CA ARG A 110 -8.12 -7.99 4.32
C ARG A 110 -7.25 -7.25 5.33
N CYS A 111 -6.16 -6.66 4.86
CA CYS A 111 -5.18 -5.96 5.71
C CYS A 111 -5.21 -4.45 5.47
N HIS A 112 -5.32 -4.03 4.21
CA HIS A 112 -5.33 -2.63 3.81
C HIS A 112 -6.75 -2.09 3.70
N LEU A 113 -6.85 -0.76 3.59
CA LEU A 113 -8.08 -0.13 3.11
C LEU A 113 -8.45 -0.73 1.74
N ASP A 114 -9.73 -0.89 1.46
CA ASP A 114 -10.20 -1.27 0.13
C ASP A 114 -10.00 -0.12 -0.87
N VAL A 115 -8.75 0.09 -1.26
CA VAL A 115 -8.35 1.13 -2.21
C VAL A 115 -8.84 0.82 -3.62
N SER A 116 -9.13 -0.44 -3.93
CA SER A 116 -9.62 -0.85 -5.25
C SER A 116 -10.97 -0.21 -5.61
N ALA A 117 -11.74 0.19 -4.59
CA ALA A 117 -13.01 0.89 -4.71
C ALA A 117 -12.90 2.42 -4.48
N MET A 118 -11.69 2.99 -4.38
CA MET A 118 -11.48 4.40 -4.07
C MET A 118 -11.13 5.24 -5.29
N THR A 119 -11.97 6.22 -5.61
CA THR A 119 -11.70 7.25 -6.63
C THR A 119 -10.86 8.40 -6.10
N THR A 120 -10.80 8.59 -4.78
CA THR A 120 -10.01 9.63 -4.12
C THR A 120 -9.36 9.06 -2.87
N PRO A 121 -8.06 9.32 -2.63
CA PRO A 121 -7.40 8.84 -1.43
C PRO A 121 -8.02 9.47 -0.17
N PRO A 122 -8.23 8.70 0.91
CA PRO A 122 -8.74 9.24 2.16
C PRO A 122 -7.76 10.23 2.78
N VAL A 123 -8.24 11.07 3.70
CA VAL A 123 -7.36 11.98 4.44
C VAL A 123 -6.37 11.17 5.28
N TYR A 124 -5.07 11.44 5.12
CA TYR A 124 -4.04 10.82 5.92
C TYR A 124 -4.04 11.44 7.32
N LYS A 125 -4.11 10.60 8.36
CA LYS A 125 -4.08 11.05 9.76
C LYS A 125 -2.93 10.41 10.50
N GLU A 126 -2.08 11.24 11.08
CA GLU A 126 -0.85 10.85 11.76
C GLU A 126 -0.91 11.21 13.24
N ASN A 127 -0.38 10.33 14.10
CA ASN A 127 -0.16 10.66 15.50
C ASN A 127 1.08 11.55 15.64
N ARG A 128 0.92 12.74 16.23
CA ARG A 128 2.00 13.74 16.37
C ARG A 128 3.19 13.28 17.20
N LEU A 129 3.00 12.32 18.10
CA LEU A 129 4.05 11.85 19.00
C LEU A 129 4.81 10.69 18.39
N SER A 130 4.10 9.71 17.82
CA SER A 130 4.71 8.48 17.33
C SER A 130 5.07 8.54 15.84
N GLY A 131 4.51 9.48 15.07
CA GLY A 131 4.70 9.58 13.63
C GLY A 131 3.97 8.50 12.81
N TYR A 132 3.26 7.58 13.46
CA TYR A 132 2.53 6.52 12.77
C TYR A 132 1.15 6.98 12.31
N SER A 133 0.73 6.45 11.16
CA SER A 133 -0.63 6.62 10.66
C SER A 133 -1.63 5.98 11.61
N GLN A 134 -2.83 6.55 11.69
CA GLN A 134 -3.94 5.96 12.44
C GLN A 134 -4.37 4.59 11.91
N ASN A 135 -4.02 4.26 10.66
CA ASN A 135 -4.37 2.99 10.02
C ASN A 135 -3.26 1.94 10.19
N THR A 136 -2.19 2.26 10.92
CA THR A 136 -1.13 1.29 11.25
C THR A 136 -1.74 0.13 12.01
N MET A 137 -1.59 -1.08 11.45
CA MET A 137 -2.11 -2.29 12.06
C MET A 137 -1.43 -2.53 13.41
N LEU A 138 -2.24 -2.88 14.41
CA LEU A 138 -1.76 -3.08 15.77
C LEU A 138 -1.40 -4.54 16.00
N MET A 139 -0.55 -4.82 16.99
CA MET A 139 -0.11 -6.18 17.33
C MET A 139 -1.27 -7.18 17.46
N TRP A 140 -2.36 -6.78 18.11
CA TRP A 140 -3.52 -7.64 18.33
C TRP A 140 -4.25 -8.02 17.03
N ASP A 141 -4.19 -7.20 15.98
CA ASP A 141 -4.76 -7.53 14.67
C ASP A 141 -3.98 -8.69 14.02
N CYS A 142 -2.64 -8.64 14.11
CA CYS A 142 -1.76 -9.72 13.66
C CYS A 142 -2.01 -11.00 14.48
N GLU A 143 -2.01 -10.87 15.81
CA GLU A 143 -2.20 -12.00 16.72
C GLU A 143 -3.53 -12.71 16.53
N ARG A 144 -4.60 -11.96 16.23
CA ARG A 144 -5.92 -12.52 15.95
C ARG A 144 -5.88 -13.39 14.71
N CYS A 145 -5.26 -12.93 13.63
CA CYS A 145 -5.13 -13.71 12.39
C CYS A 145 -4.28 -14.96 12.60
N HIS A 146 -3.13 -14.83 13.28
CA HIS A 146 -2.25 -15.97 13.58
C HIS A 146 -2.88 -17.00 14.53
N ALA A 147 -3.83 -16.58 15.38
CA ALA A 147 -4.60 -17.48 16.22
C ALA A 147 -5.72 -18.21 15.46
N GLU A 148 -6.09 -17.75 14.25
CA GLU A 148 -7.16 -18.35 13.46
C GLU A 148 -6.66 -19.61 12.73
N THR A 149 -7.12 -20.76 13.18
CA THR A 149 -6.66 -22.08 12.70
C THR A 149 -6.94 -22.33 11.22
N LYS A 150 -7.89 -21.61 10.62
CA LYS A 150 -8.22 -21.70 9.19
C LYS A 150 -7.30 -20.85 8.29
N LEU A 151 -6.68 -19.82 8.85
CA LEU A 151 -5.79 -18.88 8.14
C LEU A 151 -4.31 -19.17 8.42
N ARG A 152 -4.04 -20.06 9.38
CA ARG A 152 -2.69 -20.47 9.74
C ARG A 152 -2.10 -21.31 8.61
N ASP A 153 -1.02 -20.82 8.02
CA ASP A 153 -0.21 -21.59 7.06
C ASP A 153 0.14 -22.96 7.68
N PRO A 154 -0.26 -24.08 7.05
CA PRO A 154 0.02 -25.44 7.54
C PRO A 154 1.51 -25.77 7.62
N GLN A 155 2.35 -25.07 6.86
CA GLN A 155 3.79 -25.29 6.82
C GLN A 155 4.52 -24.48 7.90
N THR A 156 4.22 -23.18 8.02
CA THR A 156 4.93 -22.30 8.96
C THR A 156 4.30 -22.23 10.35
N HIS A 157 3.02 -22.60 10.50
CA HIS A 157 2.30 -22.56 11.76
C HIS A 157 2.55 -21.25 12.54
N ALA A 158 2.45 -20.10 11.86
CA ALA A 158 2.74 -18.78 12.42
C ALA A 158 2.18 -18.68 13.85
N SER A 159 3.09 -18.50 14.83
CA SER A 159 2.75 -18.44 16.25
C SER A 159 2.78 -16.99 16.72
N ASN A 160 2.15 -16.70 17.85
CA ASN A 160 2.21 -15.37 18.48
C ASN A 160 3.48 -15.20 19.34
N ALA A 161 4.53 -16.00 19.10
CA ALA A 161 5.79 -15.82 19.80
C ALA A 161 6.47 -14.53 19.33
N CYS A 162 7.00 -13.74 20.28
CA CYS A 162 7.49 -12.39 20.00
C CYS A 162 8.52 -12.32 18.87
N PHE A 163 9.42 -13.32 18.78
CA PHE A 163 10.50 -13.37 17.78
C PHE A 163 10.03 -13.68 16.35
N VAL A 164 8.75 -14.04 16.16
CA VAL A 164 8.16 -14.23 14.83
C VAL A 164 8.06 -12.89 14.12
N CYS A 165 7.59 -11.86 14.83
CA CYS A 165 7.37 -10.52 14.27
C CYS A 165 8.48 -9.54 14.63
N HIS A 166 9.08 -9.66 15.83
CA HIS A 166 10.06 -8.69 16.30
C HIS A 166 11.50 -9.14 16.02
N LYS A 167 12.28 -8.23 15.43
CA LYS A 167 13.70 -8.39 15.10
C LYS A 167 14.51 -7.24 15.65
#